data_AF-A0A968KIY6-F1
#
_entry.id   AF-A0A968KIY6-F1
#
_cell.length_a   1.000
_cell.length_b   1.000
_cell.length_c   1.000
_cell.angle_alpha   90.00
_cell.angle_beta   90.00
_cell.angle_gamma   90.00
#
_symmetry.space_group_name_H-M   'P 1'
#
loop_
_entity.id
_entity.type
_entity.pdbx_description
1 polymer ?
#
loop_
_entity_poly.entity_id
_entity_poly.type
_entity_poly.pdbx_seq_one_letter_code
_entity_poly.pdbx_strand_id
1 'polypeptide(L)'
;MKSLIGILLFSVLVPAAPVIDSAHDKPFEHGIQLSKQGKFAEAIPYFEKALRLYPRSANVLWNLGIASAKTGQHGKALTYWKQYHQISPEDWRGRAKLIQAYQALSRFKERDAEIDALRAFWKNSDNPELREIPLFCREQFKVNGREVLAYQFFNPSGEWMQFYRFMVLDAEGKQDFYISLGSYPRTNEISRQLGDTPDDERLYHFDGYYRGGMHRTFGFLNSKTTPTYDAIRPTVLKILKGEIREISSSKFK
;
A
#
# COMPACT_ATOMS: atom_id res chain seq x y z
N MET A 1 -21.17 41.04 43.64
CA MET A 1 -21.24 39.63 43.15
C MET A 1 -21.80 39.68 41.74
N LYS A 2 -21.16 39.26 40.64
CA LYS A 2 -19.91 38.55 40.38
C LYS A 2 -19.31 39.15 39.09
N SER A 3 -17.99 39.23 39.08
CA SER A 3 -17.15 39.47 37.89
C SER A 3 -17.39 38.36 36.86
N LEU A 4 -17.48 38.69 35.57
CA LEU A 4 -17.14 37.73 34.51
C LEU A 4 -16.17 38.38 33.53
N ILE A 5 -14.96 37.87 33.64
CA ILE A 5 -13.76 38.13 32.85
C ILE A 5 -14.03 37.70 31.40
N GLY A 6 -13.72 38.62 30.49
CA GLY A 6 -13.66 38.34 29.06
C GLY A 6 -12.52 37.37 28.74
N ILE A 7 -12.80 36.42 27.86
CA ILE A 7 -11.79 35.69 27.12
C ILE A 7 -12.08 35.97 25.64
N LEU A 8 -11.41 36.99 25.10
CA LEU A 8 -11.21 37.09 23.66
C LEU A 8 -10.22 35.96 23.29
N LEU A 9 -10.75 34.87 22.74
CA LEU A 9 -9.96 33.91 21.99
C LEU A 9 -9.46 34.60 20.73
N PHE A 10 -8.26 35.16 20.79
CA PHE A 10 -7.46 35.42 19.60
C PHE A 10 -7.10 34.05 19.00
N SER A 11 -7.94 33.56 18.08
CA SER A 11 -7.50 32.58 17.10
C SER A 11 -6.46 33.29 16.23
N VAL A 12 -5.19 33.15 16.59
CA VAL A 12 -4.10 33.45 15.66
C VAL A 12 -4.24 32.42 14.55
N LEU A 13 -5.00 32.79 13.51
CA LEU A 13 -4.93 32.17 12.22
C LEU A 13 -3.50 32.39 11.76
N VAL A 14 -2.60 31.46 12.09
CA VAL A 14 -1.29 31.39 11.47
C VAL A 14 -1.61 31.25 9.98
N PRO A 15 -1.34 32.27 9.15
CA PRO A 15 -1.56 32.12 7.72
C PRO A 15 -0.79 30.87 7.32
N ALA A 16 -1.46 29.92 6.66
CA ALA A 16 -0.80 28.73 6.15
C ALA A 16 0.40 29.23 5.34
N ALA A 17 1.60 29.06 5.90
CA ALA A 17 2.81 29.53 5.27
C ALA A 17 2.79 28.98 3.84
N PRO A 18 3.02 29.82 2.81
CA PRO A 18 2.90 29.38 1.43
C PRO A 18 3.68 28.09 1.26
N VAL A 19 3.07 27.08 0.65
CA VAL A 19 3.78 25.86 0.26
C VAL A 19 4.84 26.31 -0.73
N ILE A 20 6.06 26.54 -0.23
CA ILE A 20 7.16 27.01 -1.06
C ILE A 20 7.50 25.85 -1.98
N ASP A 21 7.15 26.01 -3.24
CA ASP A 21 7.28 24.97 -4.25
C ASP A 21 8.75 24.72 -4.56
N SER A 22 9.22 23.52 -4.21
CA SER A 22 10.58 23.08 -4.50
C SER A 22 10.72 22.52 -5.93
N ALA A 23 9.66 22.49 -6.74
CA ALA A 23 9.64 21.83 -8.04
C ALA A 23 10.72 22.34 -9.02
N HIS A 24 11.24 23.55 -8.80
CA HIS A 24 12.23 24.19 -9.66
C HIS A 24 13.60 24.43 -9.00
N ASP A 25 13.82 23.89 -7.79
CA ASP A 25 15.13 23.97 -7.15
C ASP A 25 16.10 22.95 -7.75
N LYS A 26 17.30 23.40 -8.13
CA LYS A 26 18.31 22.58 -8.82
C LYS A 26 18.64 21.27 -8.08
N PRO A 27 18.91 21.29 -6.75
CA PRO A 27 19.02 20.08 -5.95
C PRO A 27 17.83 19.13 -6.08
N PHE A 28 16.60 19.63 -5.97
CA PHE A 28 15.41 18.77 -6.07
C PHE A 28 15.31 18.11 -7.45
N GLU A 29 15.44 18.89 -8.53
CA GLU A 29 15.40 18.37 -9.91
C GLU A 29 16.46 17.29 -10.16
N HIS A 30 17.68 17.51 -9.65
CA HIS A 30 18.76 16.52 -9.79
C HIS A 30 18.48 15.23 -9.00
N GLY A 31 17.94 15.35 -7.79
CA GLY A 31 17.49 14.19 -7.02
C GLY A 31 16.39 13.38 -7.74
N ILE A 32 15.46 14.07 -8.42
CA ILE A 32 14.44 13.43 -9.26
C ILE A 32 15.07 12.68 -10.45
N GLN A 33 16.02 13.30 -11.16
CA GLN A 33 16.71 12.66 -12.29
C GLN A 33 17.43 11.37 -11.87
N LEU A 34 18.16 11.41 -10.75
CA LEU A 34 18.83 10.23 -10.18
C LEU A 34 17.81 9.15 -9.76
N SER A 35 16.71 9.55 -9.13
CA SER A 35 15.65 8.61 -8.72
C SER A 35 14.97 7.93 -9.91
N LYS A 36 14.77 8.65 -11.03
CA LYS A 36 14.26 8.07 -12.29
C LYS A 36 15.22 7.03 -12.89
N GLN A 37 16.52 7.14 -12.61
CA GLN A 37 17.54 6.15 -12.99
C GLN A 37 17.67 5.00 -11.98
N GLY A 38 16.86 4.97 -10.92
CA GLY A 38 16.97 4.01 -9.82
C GLY A 38 18.14 4.27 -8.87
N LYS A 39 18.89 5.36 -9.02
CA LYS A 39 20.05 5.75 -8.20
C LYS A 39 19.61 6.45 -6.91
N PHE A 40 18.82 5.75 -6.10
CA PHE A 40 18.21 6.33 -4.90
C PHE A 40 19.25 6.78 -3.86
N ALA A 41 20.35 6.04 -3.69
CA ALA A 41 21.41 6.40 -2.74
C ALA A 41 22.08 7.73 -3.12
N GLU A 42 22.35 7.94 -4.41
CA GLU A 42 22.92 9.18 -4.93
C GLU A 42 21.92 10.34 -4.88
N ALA A 43 20.61 10.08 -5.00
CA ALA A 43 19.58 11.11 -4.95
C ALA A 43 19.40 11.74 -3.56
N ILE A 44 19.58 10.97 -2.48
CA ILE A 44 19.39 11.41 -1.09
C ILE A 44 20.11 12.72 -0.75
N PRO A 45 21.44 12.88 -0.96
CA PRO A 45 22.13 14.12 -0.60
C PRO A 45 21.60 15.36 -1.32
N TYR A 46 21.04 15.20 -2.53
CA TYR A 46 20.42 16.30 -3.27
C TYR A 46 19.06 16.67 -2.69
N PHE A 47 18.25 15.68 -2.33
CA PHE A 47 16.99 15.96 -1.63
C PHE A 47 17.22 16.52 -0.21
N GLU A 48 18.27 16.10 0.51
CA GLU A 48 18.63 16.70 1.80
C GLU A 48 19.08 18.17 1.66
N LYS A 49 19.78 18.51 0.56
CA LYS A 49 20.07 19.91 0.21
C LYS A 49 18.77 20.69 -0.04
N ALA A 50 17.86 20.14 -0.84
CA ALA A 50 16.55 20.75 -1.10
C ALA A 50 15.74 20.93 0.20
N LEU A 51 15.79 19.96 1.12
CA LEU A 51 15.08 20.03 2.40
C LEU A 51 15.63 21.15 3.30
N ARG A 52 16.95 21.42 3.26
CA ARG A 52 17.52 22.56 4.01
C ARG A 52 17.02 23.90 3.50
N LEU A 53 16.79 24.02 2.19
CA LEU A 53 16.23 25.23 1.57
C LEU A 53 14.72 25.34 1.80
N TYR A 54 14.03 24.19 1.81
CA TYR A 54 12.57 24.10 1.93
C TYR A 54 12.16 23.06 2.99
N PRO A 55 12.31 23.35 4.30
CA PRO A 55 12.11 22.37 5.38
C PRO A 55 10.70 21.77 5.47
N ARG A 56 9.71 22.42 4.85
CA ARG A 56 8.30 21.99 4.82
C ARG A 56 7.82 21.62 3.42
N SER A 57 8.71 21.36 2.48
CA SER A 57 8.30 20.89 1.14
C SER A 57 7.80 19.45 1.22
N ALA A 58 6.50 19.27 1.01
CA ALA A 58 5.87 17.95 0.91
C ALA A 58 6.52 17.12 -0.21
N ASN A 59 6.83 17.73 -1.36
CA ASN A 59 7.48 17.07 -2.48
C ASN A 59 8.88 16.53 -2.11
N VAL A 60 9.68 17.30 -1.37
CA VAL A 60 11.01 16.85 -0.92
C VAL A 60 10.88 15.72 0.10
N LEU A 61 10.01 15.86 1.10
CA LEU A 61 9.79 14.84 2.13
C LEU A 61 9.28 13.52 1.53
N TRP A 62 8.36 13.60 0.57
CA TRP A 62 7.84 12.45 -0.17
C TRP A 62 8.96 11.68 -0.86
N ASN A 63 9.81 12.38 -1.62
CA ASN A 63 10.90 11.77 -2.39
C ASN A 63 12.04 11.26 -1.50
N LEU A 64 12.38 11.98 -0.41
CA LEU A 64 13.32 11.47 0.60
C LEU A 64 12.83 10.17 1.23
N GLY A 65 11.53 10.08 1.54
CA GLY A 65 10.93 8.87 2.04
C GLY A 65 11.05 7.71 1.06
N ILE A 66 10.77 7.94 -0.23
CA ILE A 66 10.93 6.92 -1.28
C ILE A 66 12.39 6.47 -1.40
N ALA A 67 13.32 7.41 -1.55
CA ALA A 67 14.73 7.09 -1.73
C ALA A 67 15.31 6.38 -0.48
N SER A 68 14.91 6.80 0.71
CA SER A 68 15.30 6.14 1.97
C SER A 68 14.75 4.71 2.04
N ALA A 69 13.48 4.50 1.69
CA ALA A 69 12.89 3.15 1.70
C ALA A 69 13.55 2.22 0.67
N LYS A 70 13.81 2.71 -0.55
CA LYS A 70 14.48 1.94 -1.61
C LYS A 70 15.94 1.61 -1.31
N THR A 71 16.57 2.34 -0.38
CA THR A 71 17.93 2.07 0.11
C THR A 71 17.95 1.33 1.46
N GLY A 72 16.80 0.81 1.93
CA GLY A 72 16.70 0.07 3.19
C GLY A 72 16.72 0.93 4.46
N GLN A 73 16.79 2.26 4.34
CA GLN A 73 16.75 3.20 5.45
C GLN A 73 15.31 3.46 5.93
N HIS A 74 14.59 2.39 6.30
CA HIS A 74 13.16 2.43 6.63
C HIS A 74 12.84 3.36 7.82
N GLY A 75 13.75 3.50 8.79
CA GLY A 75 13.59 4.44 9.90
C GLY A 75 13.55 5.90 9.45
N LYS A 76 14.45 6.30 8.53
CA LYS A 76 14.43 7.64 7.93
C LYS A 76 13.20 7.84 7.07
N ALA A 77 12.83 6.83 6.27
CA ALA A 77 11.63 6.87 5.45
C ALA A 77 10.37 7.14 6.27
N LEU A 78 10.24 6.45 7.42
CA LEU A 78 9.15 6.68 8.36
C LEU A 78 9.14 8.13 8.86
N THR A 79 10.29 8.68 9.25
CA THR A 79 10.41 10.07 9.74
C THR A 79 9.96 11.07 8.67
N TYR A 80 10.44 10.94 7.43
CA TYR A 80 10.07 11.86 6.35
C TYR A 80 8.58 11.75 5.98
N TRP A 81 8.04 10.54 5.90
CA TRP A 81 6.62 10.36 5.58
C TRP A 81 5.69 10.77 6.71
N LYS A 82 6.12 10.72 7.98
CA LYS A 82 5.37 11.34 9.09
C LYS A 82 5.28 12.85 8.92
N GLN A 83 6.38 13.52 8.59
CA GLN A 83 6.38 14.96 8.32
C GLN A 83 5.53 15.31 7.10
N TYR A 84 5.63 14.51 6.03
CA TYR A 84 4.78 14.64 4.86
C TYR A 84 3.30 14.55 5.23
N HIS A 85 2.89 13.54 5.99
CA HIS A 85 1.51 13.36 6.40
C HIS A 85 0.99 14.50 7.30
N GLN A 86 1.86 15.12 8.10
CA GLN A 86 1.50 16.32 8.88
C GLN A 86 1.23 17.54 7.99
N ILE A 87 1.89 17.64 6.83
CA ILE A 87 1.74 18.76 5.88
C ILE A 87 0.55 18.52 4.95
N SER A 88 0.32 17.27 4.53
CA SER A 88 -0.74 16.86 3.61
C SER A 88 -1.59 15.74 4.24
N PRO A 89 -2.36 16.02 5.31
CA PRO A 89 -3.19 15.02 6.00
C PRO A 89 -4.30 14.43 5.12
N GLU A 90 -4.73 15.16 4.08
CA GLU A 90 -5.72 14.75 3.09
C GLU A 90 -5.19 13.80 2.01
N ASP A 91 -3.86 13.70 1.83
CA ASP A 91 -3.27 12.74 0.92
C ASP A 91 -3.17 11.36 1.58
N TRP A 92 -4.12 10.48 1.23
CA TRP A 92 -4.19 9.10 1.70
C TRP A 92 -2.91 8.30 1.41
N ARG A 93 -2.15 8.65 0.36
CA ARG A 93 -0.93 7.96 -0.04
C ARG A 93 0.14 8.06 1.04
N GLY A 94 0.13 9.14 1.84
CA GLY A 94 0.98 9.30 3.01
C GLY A 94 0.78 8.16 4.01
N ARG A 95 -0.48 7.84 4.35
CA ARG A 95 -0.82 6.71 5.24
C ARG A 95 -0.37 5.38 4.66
N ALA A 96 -0.59 5.15 3.36
CA ALA A 96 -0.12 3.94 2.69
C ALA A 96 1.41 3.77 2.79
N LYS A 97 2.18 4.85 2.73
CA LYS A 97 3.62 4.84 2.93
C LYS A 97 4.03 4.60 4.39
N LEU A 98 3.28 5.14 5.36
CA LEU A 98 3.48 4.81 6.79
C LEU A 98 3.25 3.33 7.07
N ILE A 99 2.20 2.72 6.48
CA ILE A 99 1.93 1.28 6.57
C ILE A 99 3.13 0.46 6.07
N GLN A 100 3.66 0.80 4.89
CA GLN A 100 4.84 0.14 4.31
C GLN A 100 6.08 0.29 5.20
N ALA A 101 6.31 1.49 5.75
CA ALA A 101 7.46 1.74 6.63
C ALA A 101 7.35 0.98 7.96
N TYR A 102 6.17 0.97 8.59
CA TYR A 102 5.94 0.20 9.82
C TYR A 102 6.05 -1.31 9.58
N GLN A 103 5.55 -1.81 8.44
CA GLN A 103 5.73 -3.21 8.03
C GLN A 103 7.21 -3.58 7.95
N ALA A 104 8.04 -2.76 7.27
CA ALA A 104 9.47 -3.02 7.11
C ALA A 104 10.24 -2.96 8.44
N LEU A 105 9.75 -2.18 9.41
CA LEU A 105 10.32 -2.05 10.74
C LEU A 105 9.75 -3.06 11.76
N SER A 106 8.89 -3.99 11.33
CA SER A 106 8.18 -4.93 12.21
C SER A 106 7.35 -4.27 13.33
N ARG A 107 6.90 -3.03 13.10
CA ARG A 107 6.07 -2.24 14.03
C ARG A 107 4.59 -2.48 13.74
N PHE A 108 4.15 -3.71 14.00
CA PHE A 108 2.83 -4.19 13.53
C PHE A 108 1.65 -3.48 14.20
N LYS A 109 1.78 -3.09 15.47
CA LYS A 109 0.72 -2.34 16.17
C LYS A 109 0.43 -1.00 15.49
N GLU A 110 1.47 -0.23 15.17
CA GLU A 110 1.32 1.06 14.49
C GLU A 110 0.91 0.90 13.03
N ARG A 111 1.40 -0.15 12.35
CA ARG A 111 0.95 -0.51 11.00
C ARG A 111 -0.56 -0.75 10.97
N ASP A 112 -1.08 -1.56 11.89
CA ASP A 112 -2.48 -1.95 11.89
C ASP A 112 -3.39 -0.76 12.25
N ALA A 113 -2.95 0.09 13.18
CA ALA A 113 -3.62 1.35 13.48
C ALA A 113 -3.69 2.28 12.24
N GLU A 114 -2.63 2.37 11.44
CA GLU A 114 -2.66 3.16 10.19
C GLU A 114 -3.53 2.52 9.09
N ILE A 115 -3.62 1.19 9.02
CA ILE A 115 -4.55 0.50 8.12
C ILE A 115 -6.00 0.86 8.49
N ASP A 116 -6.33 0.81 9.77
CA ASP A 116 -7.67 1.15 10.25
C ASP A 116 -7.98 2.63 10.00
N ALA A 117 -7.03 3.52 10.25
CA ALA A 117 -7.18 4.95 9.98
C ALA A 117 -7.34 5.24 8.47
N LEU A 118 -6.57 4.58 7.61
CA LEU A 118 -6.69 4.71 6.16
C LEU A 118 -8.04 4.18 5.65
N ARG A 119 -8.53 3.06 6.20
CA ARG A 119 -9.88 2.53 5.88
C ARG A 119 -10.99 3.47 6.32
N ALA A 120 -10.90 4.02 7.53
CA ALA A 120 -11.86 5.00 8.03
C ALA A 120 -11.84 6.27 7.16
N PHE A 121 -10.65 6.75 6.79
CA PHE A 121 -10.49 7.89 5.88
C PHE A 121 -11.14 7.62 4.52
N TRP A 122 -10.86 6.47 3.90
CA TRP A 122 -11.48 6.08 2.63
C TRP A 122 -13.01 5.99 2.72
N LYS A 123 -13.53 5.33 3.76
CA LYS A 123 -14.97 5.15 3.97
C LYS A 123 -15.71 6.47 4.14
N ASN A 124 -15.10 7.42 4.85
CA ASN A 124 -15.71 8.70 5.19
C ASN A 124 -15.36 9.81 4.20
N SER A 125 -14.54 9.53 3.17
CA SER A 125 -14.12 10.57 2.23
C SER A 125 -15.27 10.92 1.29
N ASP A 126 -15.45 12.22 1.07
CA ASP A 126 -16.29 12.76 -0.01
C ASP A 126 -15.51 13.00 -1.31
N ASN A 127 -14.20 12.68 -1.33
CA ASN A 127 -13.40 12.77 -2.55
C ASN A 127 -13.83 11.66 -3.53
N PRO A 128 -14.43 12.00 -4.69
CA PRO A 128 -14.88 11.00 -5.66
C PRO A 128 -13.73 10.18 -6.22
N GLU A 129 -12.56 10.79 -6.46
CA GLU A 129 -11.39 10.07 -6.95
C GLU A 129 -10.93 8.99 -5.96
N LEU A 130 -11.00 9.28 -4.65
CA LEU A 130 -10.62 8.30 -3.62
C LEU A 130 -11.63 7.15 -3.52
N ARG A 131 -12.92 7.42 -3.71
CA ARG A 131 -13.97 6.38 -3.72
C ARG A 131 -13.78 5.38 -4.85
N GLU A 132 -13.25 5.82 -5.99
CA GLU A 132 -12.93 4.97 -7.13
C GLU A 132 -11.65 4.13 -6.95
N ILE A 133 -10.82 4.41 -5.93
CA ILE A 133 -9.60 3.62 -5.65
C ILE A 133 -9.98 2.39 -4.81
N PRO A 134 -9.92 1.17 -5.36
CA PRO A 134 -10.46 -0.01 -4.67
C PRO A 134 -9.45 -0.62 -3.69
N LEU A 135 -8.17 -0.24 -3.80
CA LEU A 135 -7.06 -0.89 -3.11
C LEU A 135 -5.89 0.07 -2.86
N PHE A 136 -5.05 -0.27 -1.88
CA PHE A 136 -3.80 0.45 -1.59
C PHE A 136 -2.61 -0.51 -1.55
N CYS A 137 -1.41 0.00 -1.86
CA CYS A 137 -0.18 -0.78 -1.74
C CYS A 137 0.18 -0.91 -0.25
N ARG A 138 0.05 -2.12 0.28
CA ARG A 138 0.32 -2.47 1.67
C ARG A 138 1.80 -2.74 1.92
N GLU A 139 2.44 -3.46 1.02
CA GLU A 139 3.84 -3.90 1.17
C GLU A 139 4.53 -3.98 -0.20
N GLN A 140 5.84 -3.78 -0.21
CA GLN A 140 6.70 -4.04 -1.37
C GLN A 140 7.84 -4.95 -0.93
N PHE A 141 8.14 -6.01 -1.68
CA PHE A 141 9.24 -6.91 -1.38
C PHE A 141 9.83 -7.51 -2.65
N LYS A 142 10.96 -8.21 -2.52
CA LYS A 142 11.59 -8.96 -3.61
C LYS A 142 11.51 -10.46 -3.35
N VAL A 143 11.24 -11.23 -4.39
CA VAL A 143 11.29 -12.69 -4.39
C VAL A 143 11.82 -13.16 -5.74
N ASN A 144 12.79 -14.09 -5.75
CA ASN A 144 13.46 -14.57 -6.96
C ASN A 144 13.95 -13.44 -7.90
N GLY A 145 14.53 -12.39 -7.30
CA GLY A 145 15.04 -11.22 -8.05
C GLY A 145 13.96 -10.26 -8.57
N ARG A 146 12.67 -10.59 -8.43
CA ARG A 146 11.55 -9.80 -8.93
C ARG A 146 10.92 -8.94 -7.85
N GLU A 147 10.51 -7.73 -8.23
CA GLU A 147 9.75 -6.84 -7.36
C GLU A 147 8.27 -7.26 -7.31
N VAL A 148 7.72 -7.25 -6.11
CA VAL A 148 6.32 -7.58 -5.83
C VAL A 148 5.68 -6.41 -5.10
N LEU A 149 4.58 -5.92 -5.66
CA LEU A 149 3.71 -4.94 -5.02
C LEU A 149 2.50 -5.68 -4.46
N ALA A 150 2.40 -5.76 -3.13
CA ALA A 150 1.27 -6.34 -2.46
C ALA A 150 0.23 -5.27 -2.14
N TYR A 151 -0.98 -5.48 -2.64
CA TYR A 151 -2.12 -4.60 -2.52
C TYR A 151 -3.19 -5.23 -1.64
N GLN A 152 -3.90 -4.39 -0.91
CA GLN A 152 -5.03 -4.74 -0.06
C GLN A 152 -6.25 -3.95 -0.50
N PHE A 153 -7.37 -4.63 -0.66
CA PHE A 153 -8.63 -3.99 -1.03
C PHE A 153 -9.26 -3.30 0.19
N PHE A 154 -9.82 -2.11 -0.05
CA PHE A 154 -10.57 -1.36 0.95
C PHE A 154 -11.88 -2.08 1.28
N ASN A 155 -12.62 -2.45 0.25
CA ASN A 155 -13.90 -3.14 0.34
C ASN A 155 -13.96 -4.29 -0.69
N PRO A 156 -13.57 -5.52 -0.30
CA PRO A 156 -13.75 -6.70 -1.14
C PRO A 156 -15.23 -6.89 -1.47
N SER A 157 -15.61 -6.79 -2.74
CA SER A 157 -16.99 -6.96 -3.20
C SER A 157 -17.05 -7.44 -4.65
N GLY A 158 -18.26 -7.70 -5.15
CA GLY A 158 -18.49 -8.17 -6.52
C GLY A 158 -18.21 -9.67 -6.70
N GLU A 159 -18.36 -10.15 -7.93
CA GLU A 159 -18.22 -11.57 -8.29
C GLU A 159 -16.85 -12.13 -7.90
N TRP A 160 -15.79 -11.36 -8.16
CA TRP A 160 -14.40 -11.77 -7.94
C TRP A 160 -13.86 -11.44 -6.55
N MET A 161 -14.64 -10.80 -5.68
CA MET A 161 -14.32 -10.41 -4.29
C MET A 161 -12.88 -10.69 -3.84
N GLN A 162 -11.94 -9.84 -4.26
CA GLN A 162 -10.51 -9.98 -3.96
C GLN A 162 -10.17 -9.22 -2.67
N PHE A 163 -9.35 -9.85 -1.83
CA PHE A 163 -8.90 -9.28 -0.55
C PHE A 163 -7.48 -8.74 -0.68
N TYR A 164 -6.62 -9.49 -1.36
CA TYR A 164 -5.23 -9.14 -1.60
C TYR A 164 -4.82 -9.46 -3.02
N ARG A 165 -3.89 -8.66 -3.55
CA ARG A 165 -3.26 -8.87 -4.85
C ARG A 165 -1.75 -8.68 -4.73
N PHE A 166 -0.98 -9.62 -5.23
CA PHE A 166 0.48 -9.62 -5.24
C PHE A 166 0.92 -9.49 -6.68
N MET A 167 1.12 -8.25 -7.12
CA MET A 167 1.50 -7.92 -8.48
C MET A 167 3.00 -8.10 -8.64
N VAL A 168 3.40 -8.98 -9.56
CA VAL A 168 4.81 -9.28 -9.83
C VAL A 168 5.25 -8.50 -11.06
N LEU A 169 6.34 -7.75 -10.92
CA LEU A 169 6.86 -6.88 -11.98
C LEU A 169 7.89 -7.61 -12.85
N ASP A 170 7.94 -7.29 -14.14
CA ASP A 170 9.03 -7.66 -15.05
C ASP A 170 10.26 -6.76 -14.86
N ALA A 171 11.31 -6.97 -15.66
CA ALA A 171 12.57 -6.23 -15.56
C ALA A 171 12.40 -4.73 -15.88
N GLU A 172 11.39 -4.40 -16.67
CA GLU A 172 11.01 -3.04 -17.05
C GLU A 172 10.08 -2.38 -16.02
N GLY A 173 9.73 -3.08 -14.93
CA GLY A 173 8.85 -2.58 -13.88
C GLY A 173 7.36 -2.61 -14.24
N LYS A 174 6.97 -3.31 -15.32
CA LYS A 174 5.57 -3.48 -15.72
C LYS A 174 4.99 -4.73 -15.08
N GLN A 175 3.66 -4.78 -14.96
CA GLN A 175 2.99 -6.01 -14.51
C GLN A 175 3.25 -7.15 -15.50
N ASP A 176 3.71 -8.27 -14.97
CA ASP A 176 3.81 -9.53 -15.69
C ASP A 176 2.62 -10.44 -15.35
N PHE A 177 2.46 -10.77 -14.07
CA PHE A 177 1.32 -11.52 -13.53
C PHE A 177 1.00 -11.05 -12.12
N TYR A 178 -0.11 -11.53 -11.56
CA TYR A 178 -0.39 -11.34 -10.14
C TYR A 178 -1.00 -12.59 -9.51
N ILE A 179 -0.71 -12.79 -8.23
CA ILE A 179 -1.42 -13.74 -7.37
C ILE A 179 -2.48 -12.99 -6.58
N SER A 180 -3.66 -13.56 -6.39
CA SER A 180 -4.71 -12.99 -5.56
C SER A 180 -5.14 -13.95 -4.46
N LEU A 181 -5.68 -13.37 -3.38
CA LEU A 181 -6.58 -14.09 -2.48
C LEU A 181 -8.00 -13.60 -2.75
N GLY A 182 -8.85 -14.46 -3.31
CA GLY A 182 -10.24 -14.17 -3.64
C GLY A 182 -11.23 -15.14 -2.99
N SER A 183 -12.49 -14.75 -2.87
CA SER A 183 -13.56 -15.64 -2.38
C SER A 183 -14.88 -15.39 -3.11
N TYR A 184 -15.16 -16.21 -4.13
CA TYR A 184 -16.26 -15.95 -5.06
C TYR A 184 -17.58 -16.54 -4.54
N PRO A 185 -18.70 -15.79 -4.55
CA PRO A 185 -19.98 -16.29 -4.06
C PRO A 185 -20.39 -17.62 -4.71
N ARG A 186 -20.21 -17.73 -6.03
CA ARG A 186 -20.60 -18.93 -6.78
C ARG A 186 -19.79 -20.17 -6.41
N THR A 187 -18.47 -20.03 -6.22
CA THR A 187 -17.64 -21.17 -5.84
C THR A 187 -17.89 -21.60 -4.39
N ASN A 188 -18.23 -20.65 -3.51
CA ASN A 188 -18.67 -20.97 -2.15
C ASN A 188 -19.96 -21.82 -2.16
N GLU A 189 -20.94 -21.45 -2.97
CA GLU A 189 -22.20 -22.20 -3.10
C GLU A 189 -21.96 -23.63 -3.58
N ILE A 190 -21.17 -23.80 -4.64
CA ILE A 190 -20.84 -25.11 -5.20
C ILE A 190 -20.06 -25.95 -4.18
N SER A 191 -19.05 -25.38 -3.51
CA SER A 191 -18.24 -26.09 -2.52
C SER A 191 -19.07 -26.63 -1.36
N ARG A 192 -20.08 -25.88 -0.89
CA ARG A 192 -21.02 -26.35 0.13
C ARG A 192 -21.92 -27.47 -0.37
N GLN A 193 -22.43 -27.38 -1.60
CA GLN A 193 -23.24 -28.45 -2.20
C GLN A 193 -22.48 -29.77 -2.31
N LEU A 194 -21.16 -29.70 -2.51
CA LEU A 194 -20.27 -30.86 -2.56
C LEU A 194 -19.84 -31.37 -1.17
N GLY A 195 -20.09 -30.61 -0.10
CA GLY A 195 -19.66 -30.95 1.26
C GLY A 195 -18.21 -30.59 1.59
N ASP A 196 -17.53 -29.84 0.72
CA ASP A 196 -16.10 -29.50 0.86
C ASP A 196 -15.86 -28.26 1.75
N THR A 197 -16.88 -27.44 1.97
CA THR A 197 -16.82 -26.23 2.83
C THR A 197 -17.94 -26.25 3.87
N PRO A 198 -17.64 -26.08 5.17
CA PRO A 198 -18.66 -25.92 6.20
C PRO A 198 -19.59 -24.71 5.97
N ASP A 199 -20.82 -24.80 6.47
CA ASP A 199 -21.83 -23.74 6.29
C ASP A 199 -21.43 -22.39 6.89
N ASP A 200 -20.68 -22.40 7.99
CA ASP A 200 -20.21 -21.20 8.68
C ASP A 200 -18.83 -20.70 8.19
N GLU A 201 -18.28 -21.33 7.15
CA GLU A 201 -17.00 -20.95 6.56
C GLU A 201 -17.15 -20.42 5.13
N ARG A 202 -16.10 -19.73 4.66
CA ARG A 202 -15.93 -19.32 3.27
C ARG A 202 -14.72 -20.00 2.65
N LEU A 203 -14.86 -20.37 1.38
CA LEU A 203 -13.77 -20.84 0.53
C LEU A 203 -12.99 -19.64 -0.04
N TYR A 204 -11.70 -19.59 0.25
CA TYR A 204 -10.74 -18.65 -0.31
C TYR A 204 -9.83 -19.35 -1.31
N HIS A 205 -9.41 -18.63 -2.34
CA HIS A 205 -8.67 -19.15 -3.49
C HIS A 205 -7.36 -18.39 -3.63
N PHE A 206 -6.28 -19.14 -3.84
CA PHE A 206 -5.00 -18.57 -4.28
C PHE A 206 -4.90 -18.70 -5.80
N ASP A 207 -5.22 -17.63 -6.52
CA ASP A 207 -5.27 -17.63 -7.98
C ASP A 207 -4.20 -16.74 -8.60
N GLY A 208 -3.55 -17.25 -9.65
CA GLY A 208 -2.60 -16.53 -10.48
C GLY A 208 -3.22 -16.14 -11.84
N TYR A 209 -2.99 -14.90 -12.24
CA TYR A 209 -3.49 -14.32 -13.48
C TYR A 209 -2.32 -13.83 -14.32
N TYR A 210 -2.18 -14.38 -15.52
CA TYR A 210 -1.04 -14.20 -16.40
C TYR A 210 -1.46 -13.58 -17.74
N ARG A 211 -0.48 -13.08 -18.50
CA ARG A 211 -0.72 -12.55 -19.85
C ARG A 211 -1.42 -13.58 -20.74
N GLY A 212 -2.26 -13.08 -21.64
CA GLY A 212 -3.03 -13.92 -22.57
C GLY A 212 -4.19 -14.68 -21.92
N GLY A 213 -4.70 -14.21 -20.78
CA GLY A 213 -5.89 -14.77 -20.13
C GLY A 213 -5.65 -16.09 -19.39
N MET A 214 -4.40 -16.47 -19.16
CA MET A 214 -4.07 -17.69 -18.43
C MET A 214 -4.34 -17.51 -16.94
N HIS A 215 -5.05 -18.46 -16.37
CA HIS A 215 -5.46 -18.55 -14.97
C HIS A 215 -4.92 -19.83 -14.35
N ARG A 216 -4.44 -19.76 -13.12
CA ARG A 216 -3.94 -20.91 -12.36
C ARG A 216 -4.42 -20.84 -10.92
N THR A 217 -4.95 -21.93 -10.38
CA THR A 217 -5.28 -22.02 -8.96
C THR A 217 -4.20 -22.82 -8.25
N PHE A 218 -3.69 -22.29 -7.14
CA PHE A 218 -2.60 -22.87 -6.35
C PHE A 218 -3.08 -23.57 -5.09
N GLY A 219 -4.31 -23.32 -4.67
CA GLY A 219 -4.90 -23.95 -3.50
C GLY A 219 -6.08 -23.18 -2.97
N PHE A 220 -6.73 -23.81 -2.00
CA PHE A 220 -7.90 -23.29 -1.32
C PHE A 220 -7.65 -23.19 0.19
N LEU A 221 -8.43 -22.33 0.84
CA LEU A 221 -8.46 -22.19 2.29
C LEU A 221 -9.91 -21.98 2.72
N ASN A 222 -10.47 -22.89 3.51
CA ASN A 222 -11.72 -22.63 4.21
C ASN A 222 -11.43 -21.84 5.48
N SER A 223 -12.25 -20.83 5.78
CA SER A 223 -12.14 -20.06 7.01
C SER A 223 -13.45 -19.38 7.38
N LYS A 224 -13.77 -19.41 8.67
CA LYS A 224 -14.89 -18.68 9.27
C LYS A 224 -14.71 -17.15 9.25
N THR A 225 -13.47 -16.69 9.31
CA THR A 225 -13.12 -15.27 9.28
C THR A 225 -12.25 -14.94 8.08
N THR A 226 -12.24 -13.68 7.65
CA THR A 226 -11.36 -13.25 6.56
C THR A 226 -9.89 -13.47 6.95
N PRO A 227 -9.13 -14.27 6.17
CA PRO A 227 -7.72 -14.47 6.42
C PRO A 227 -6.95 -13.14 6.41
N THR A 228 -6.11 -12.94 7.42
CA THR A 228 -5.27 -11.75 7.49
C THR A 228 -4.16 -11.84 6.46
N TYR A 229 -3.65 -10.68 6.03
CA TYR A 229 -2.50 -10.62 5.13
C TYR A 229 -1.30 -11.39 5.69
N ASP A 230 -1.01 -11.21 6.98
CA ASP A 230 0.15 -11.84 7.61
C ASP A 230 0.01 -13.37 7.67
N ALA A 231 -1.21 -13.90 7.81
CA ALA A 231 -1.48 -15.33 7.78
C ALA A 231 -1.28 -15.95 6.38
N ILE A 232 -1.66 -15.25 5.32
CA ILE A 232 -1.60 -15.77 3.94
C ILE A 232 -0.27 -15.48 3.23
N ARG A 233 0.49 -14.46 3.68
CA ARG A 233 1.74 -14.04 3.06
C ARG A 233 2.77 -15.17 2.93
N PRO A 234 2.99 -16.06 3.93
CA PRO A 234 3.91 -17.19 3.78
C PRO A 234 3.53 -18.13 2.63
N THR A 235 2.24 -18.45 2.47
CA THR A 235 1.74 -19.28 1.36
C THR A 235 2.01 -18.63 0.01
N VAL A 236 1.73 -17.33 -0.12
CA VAL A 236 2.02 -16.60 -1.36
C VAL A 236 3.51 -16.57 -1.68
N LEU A 237 4.38 -16.42 -0.67
CA LEU A 237 5.83 -16.52 -0.90
C LEU A 237 6.24 -17.89 -1.43
N LYS A 238 5.66 -18.98 -0.91
CA LYS A 238 5.92 -20.33 -1.43
C LYS A 238 5.47 -20.48 -2.89
N ILE A 239 4.29 -19.95 -3.23
CA ILE A 239 3.80 -19.90 -4.63
C ILE A 239 4.80 -19.15 -5.52
N LEU A 240 5.20 -17.93 -5.11
CA LEU A 240 6.12 -17.09 -5.89
C LEU A 240 7.53 -17.68 -6.01
N LYS A 241 7.94 -18.54 -5.07
CA LYS A 241 9.19 -19.30 -5.13
C LYS A 241 9.10 -20.58 -5.97
N GLY A 242 7.89 -20.98 -6.39
CA GLY A 242 7.65 -22.24 -7.10
C GLY A 242 7.62 -23.48 -6.19
N GLU A 243 7.52 -23.28 -4.87
CA GLU A 243 7.41 -24.36 -3.87
C GLU A 243 6.00 -24.95 -3.81
N ILE A 244 4.98 -24.20 -4.26
CA ILE A 244 3.60 -24.66 -4.44
C ILE A 244 3.30 -24.64 -5.94
N ARG A 245 2.89 -25.80 -6.47
CA ARG A 245 2.47 -25.95 -7.87
C ARG A 245 0.98 -25.69 -8.01
N GLU A 246 0.56 -25.26 -9.19
CA GLU A 246 -0.86 -25.14 -9.51
C GLU A 246 -1.57 -26.49 -9.43
N ILE A 247 -2.78 -26.48 -8.87
CA ILE A 247 -3.68 -27.64 -8.85
C ILE A 247 -4.63 -27.64 -10.04
N SER A 248 -4.81 -26.48 -10.68
CA SER A 248 -5.57 -26.35 -11.93
C SER A 248 -5.03 -25.19 -12.77
N SER A 249 -5.21 -25.28 -14.09
CA SER A 249 -4.93 -24.19 -15.01
C SER A 249 -5.95 -24.14 -16.13
N SER A 250 -6.37 -22.92 -16.48
CA SER A 250 -7.30 -22.65 -17.56
C SER A 250 -6.88 -21.40 -18.34
N LYS A 251 -7.44 -21.20 -19.53
CA LYS A 251 -7.24 -20.00 -20.34
C LYS A 251 -8.61 -19.43 -20.68
N PHE A 252 -8.89 -18.22 -20.21
CA PHE A 252 -10.09 -17.50 -20.61
C PHE A 252 -9.96 -17.12 -22.09
N LYS A 253 -11.04 -17.32 -22.85
CA LYS A 253 -11.13 -16.92 -24.25
C LYS A 253 -11.36 -15.42 -24.36
#